data_AF-E4Q9I8-F1
#
_entry.id   AF-E4Q9I8-F1
#
_cell.length_a   1.000
_cell.length_b   1.000
_cell.length_c   1.000
_cell.angle_alpha   90.00
_cell.angle_beta   90.00
_cell.angle_gamma   90.00
#
_symmetry.space_group_name_H-M   'P 1'
#
loop_
_entity.id
_entity.type
_entity.pdbx_description
1 polymer ?
#
loop_
_entity_poly.entity_id
_entity_poly.type
_entity_poly.pdbx_seq_one_letter_code
_entity_poly.pdbx_strand_id
1 'polypeptide(L)'
;MAKGSLNLQDLFLNQLRKEKVNVTIFLLSGFQLKGTIKGFDNFTLIVETDNNKQQLIYKHAISSIMPSKPINYMAQAQNNQQASQQSNNNQGQETK
;
A
#
# COMPACT_ATOMS: atom_id res chain seq x y z
N MET A 1 -8.74 22.68 8.01
CA MET A 1 -7.44 22.11 7.64
C MET A 1 -7.16 20.91 8.55
N ALA A 2 -7.50 19.70 8.11
CA ALA A 2 -7.09 18.48 8.82
C ALA A 2 -5.75 18.04 8.22
N LYS A 3 -4.71 18.02 9.04
CA LYS A 3 -3.41 17.40 8.75
C LYS A 3 -3.71 15.98 8.25
N GLY A 4 -3.55 15.73 6.95
CA GLY A 4 -4.09 14.54 6.28
C GLY A 4 -3.77 13.28 7.09
N SER A 5 -4.81 12.62 7.61
CA SER A 5 -4.67 11.44 8.43
C SER A 5 -3.91 10.39 7.62
N LEU A 6 -2.78 9.95 8.16
CA LEU A 6 -1.94 8.96 7.51
C LEU A 6 -2.74 7.67 7.28
N ASN A 7 -3.06 7.33 6.02
CA ASN A 7 -3.78 6.08 5.72
C ASN A 7 -2.81 4.89 5.83
N LEU A 8 -2.81 4.25 6.99
CA LEU A 8 -1.99 3.08 7.30
C LEU A 8 -2.19 1.95 6.29
N GLN A 9 -3.43 1.72 5.85
CA GLN A 9 -3.76 0.67 4.90
C GLN A 9 -3.09 0.92 3.55
N ASP A 10 -3.25 2.13 2.99
CA ASP A 10 -2.68 2.48 1.69
C ASP A 10 -1.15 2.44 1.71
N LEU A 11 -0.53 2.89 2.81
CA LEU A 11 0.92 2.81 2.98
C LEU A 11 1.41 1.37 3.00
N PHE A 12 0.76 0.52 3.78
CA PHE A 12 1.11 -0.89 3.92
C PHE A 12 0.96 -1.64 2.58
N LEU A 13 -0.19 -1.50 1.92
CA LEU A 13 -0.46 -2.15 0.64
C LEU A 13 0.44 -1.62 -0.48
N ASN A 14 0.73 -0.32 -0.51
CA ASN A 14 1.67 0.24 -1.49
C ASN A 14 3.11 -0.24 -1.26
N GLN A 15 3.56 -0.37 -0.02
CA GLN A 15 4.89 -0.92 0.29
C GLN A 15 5.00 -2.35 -0.24
N LEU A 16 4.01 -3.20 0.05
CA LEU A 16 3.96 -4.58 -0.44
C LEU A 16 3.99 -4.67 -1.97
N ARG A 17 3.18 -3.84 -2.64
CA ARG A 17 3.11 -3.78 -4.10
C ARG A 17 4.42 -3.32 -4.74
N LYS A 18 5.00 -2.21 -4.26
CA LYS A 18 6.24 -1.62 -4.82
C LYS A 18 7.42 -2.57 -4.70
N GLU A 19 7.58 -3.22 -3.54
CA GLU A 19 8.67 -4.16 -3.29
C GLU A 19 8.41 -5.57 -3.82
N LYS A 20 7.23 -5.83 -4.40
CA LYS A 20 6.81 -7.16 -4.87
C LYS A 20 6.99 -8.24 -3.79
N VAL A 21 6.63 -7.90 -2.55
CA VAL A 21 6.78 -8.81 -1.41
C VAL A 21 5.73 -9.92 -1.52
N ASN A 22 6.17 -11.18 -1.39
CA ASN A 22 5.25 -12.30 -1.27
C ASN A 22 4.42 -12.18 0.01
N VAL A 23 3.12 -12.40 -0.10
CA VAL A 23 2.19 -12.34 1.03
C VAL A 23 1.41 -13.64 1.15
N THR A 24 1.02 -13.98 2.38
CA THR A 24 -0.09 -14.90 2.65
C THR A 24 -1.30 -14.08 3.08
N ILE A 25 -2.41 -14.23 2.37
CA ILE A 25 -3.69 -13.57 2.67
C ILE A 25 -4.60 -14.62 3.27
N PHE A 26 -5.06 -14.36 4.49
CA PHE A 26 -6.02 -15.22 5.17
C PHE A 26 -7.42 -14.68 4.93
N LEU A 27 -8.33 -15.55 4.51
CA LEU A 27 -9.73 -15.21 4.34
C LEU A 27 -10.52 -15.50 5.62
N LEU A 28 -11.67 -14.85 5.78
CA LEU A 28 -12.62 -15.11 6.88
C LEU A 28 -13.11 -16.57 6.87
N SER A 29 -13.14 -17.22 5.71
CA SER A 29 -13.47 -18.65 5.58
C SER A 29 -12.41 -19.60 6.13
N GLY A 30 -11.22 -19.09 6.48
CA GLY A 30 -10.05 -19.89 6.89
C GLY A 30 -9.17 -20.35 5.72
N PHE A 31 -9.58 -20.12 4.47
CA PHE A 31 -8.71 -20.39 3.32
C PHE A 31 -7.57 -19.38 3.24
N GLN A 32 -6.41 -19.80 2.72
CA GLN A 32 -5.24 -18.94 2.54
C GLN A 32 -4.86 -18.85 1.06
N LEU A 33 -4.50 -17.63 0.63
CA LEU A 33 -3.99 -17.33 -0.70
C LEU A 33 -2.55 -16.85 -0.58
N LYS A 34 -1.69 -17.24 -1.51
CA LYS A 34 -0.29 -16.79 -1.58
C LYS A 34 -0.03 -16.12 -2.91
N GLY A 35 0.75 -15.05 -2.88
CA GLY A 35 1.15 -14.34 -4.09
C GLY A 35 1.72 -12.96 -3.82
N THR A 36 1.73 -12.12 -4.85
CA THR A 36 2.17 -10.72 -4.76
C THR A 36 1.02 -9.77 -5.09
N ILE A 37 0.92 -8.67 -4.34
CA ILE A 37 -0.09 -7.64 -4.62
C ILE A 37 0.35 -6.83 -5.84
N LYS A 38 -0.50 -6.76 -6.87
CA LYS A 38 -0.26 -5.98 -8.09
C LYS A 38 -1.00 -4.64 -8.09
N GLY A 39 -2.15 -4.58 -7.42
CA GLY A 39 -2.97 -3.38 -7.33
C GLY A 39 -3.99 -3.50 -6.22
N PHE A 40 -4.57 -2.37 -5.84
CA PHE A 40 -5.68 -2.31 -4.90
C PHE A 40 -6.45 -1.00 -5.09
N ASP A 41 -7.71 -1.02 -4.69
CA ASP A 41 -8.55 0.17 -4.53
C ASP A 41 -9.12 0.18 -3.10
N ASN A 42 -10.22 0.90 -2.85
CA ASN A 42 -10.86 0.95 -1.55
C ASN A 42 -11.41 -0.41 -1.07
N PHE A 43 -11.89 -1.27 -1.98
CA PHE A 43 -12.66 -2.47 -1.66
C PHE A 43 -12.01 -3.77 -2.16
N THR A 44 -11.01 -3.71 -3.04
CA THR A 44 -10.43 -4.87 -3.72
C THR A 44 -8.91 -4.86 -3.71
N LEU A 45 -8.34 -6.05 -3.92
CA LEU A 45 -6.92 -6.33 -4.13
C LEU A 45 -6.77 -7.19 -5.38
N ILE A 46 -5.83 -6.84 -6.25
CA ILE A 46 -5.35 -7.72 -7.32
C ILE A 46 -4.11 -8.43 -6.81
N VAL A 47 -4.15 -9.76 -6.80
CA VAL A 47 -3.04 -10.62 -6.37
C VAL A 47 -2.65 -11.54 -7.52
N GLU A 48 -1.35 -11.61 -7.79
CA GLU A 48 -0.78 -12.56 -8.73
C GLU A 48 -0.17 -13.74 -7.96
N THR A 49 -0.61 -14.94 -8.27
CA THR A 49 -0.12 -16.19 -7.68
C THR A 49 1.16 -16.68 -8.37
N ASP A 50 1.85 -17.65 -7.79
CA ASP A 50 3.13 -18.17 -8.30
C ASP A 50 3.06 -18.75 -9.72
N ASN A 51 1.88 -19.14 -10.18
CA ASN A 51 1.62 -19.60 -11.55
C ASN A 51 1.18 -18.47 -12.52
N ASN A 52 1.49 -17.21 -12.20
CA ASN A 52 1.17 -16.01 -12.98
C ASN A 52 -0.32 -15.79 -13.26
N LYS A 53 -1.21 -16.35 -12.42
CA LYS A 53 -2.64 -16.07 -12.51
C LYS A 53 -2.99 -14.88 -11.63
N GLN A 54 -3.85 -14.00 -12.13
CA GLN A 54 -4.36 -12.86 -11.38
C GLN A 54 -5.70 -13.21 -10.75
N GLN A 55 -5.90 -12.75 -9.51
CA GLN A 55 -7.14 -12.89 -8.77
C GLN A 55 -7.54 -11.53 -8.20
N LEU A 56 -8.81 -11.15 -8.41
CA LEU A 56 -9.42 -10.03 -7.72
C LEU A 56 -10.06 -10.56 -6.43
N ILE A 57 -9.63 -10.02 -5.30
CA ILE A 57 -10.09 -10.41 -3.96
C ILE A 57 -10.78 -9.21 -3.33
N TYR A 58 -11.99 -9.41 -2.83
CA TYR A 58 -12.69 -8.39 -2.05
C TYR A 58 -12.15 -8.32 -0.62
N LYS A 59 -11.89 -7.11 -0.13
CA LYS A 59 -11.35 -6.88 1.22
C LYS A 59 -12.29 -7.36 2.33
N HIS A 60 -13.61 -7.36 2.12
CA HIS A 60 -14.56 -7.86 3.11
C HIS A 60 -14.39 -9.37 3.40
N ALA A 61 -13.74 -10.12 2.50
CA ALA A 61 -13.48 -11.54 2.68
C ALA A 61 -12.13 -11.81 3.36
N ILE A 62 -11.29 -10.79 3.56
CA ILE A 62 -9.93 -10.92 4.09
C ILE A 62 -9.96 -10.70 5.60
N SER A 63 -9.37 -11.63 6.35
CA SER A 63 -9.16 -11.49 7.79
C SER A 63 -7.81 -10.85 8.11
N SER A 64 -6.74 -11.24 7.40
CA SER A 64 -5.40 -10.67 7.60
C SER A 64 -4.48 -10.85 6.38
N ILE A 65 -3.40 -10.05 6.33
CA ILE A 65 -2.36 -10.11 5.30
C ILE A 65 -1.00 -10.21 6.01
N MET A 66 -0.26 -11.28 5.74
CA MET A 66 1.04 -11.56 6.33
C MET A 66 2.15 -11.48 5.27
N PRO A 67 3.05 -10.49 5.36
CA PRO A 67 4.22 -10.40 4.49
C PRO A 67 5.22 -11.54 4.77
N SER A 68 5.93 -12.02 3.74
CA SER A 68 6.97 -13.05 3.90
C SER A 68 8.25 -12.55 4.58
N LYS A 69 8.41 -11.22 4.66
CA LYS A 69 9.52 -10.54 5.33
C LYS A 69 9.01 -9.24 5.97
N PRO A 70 9.67 -8.73 7.03
CA PRO A 70 9.37 -7.42 7.57
C PRO A 70 9.41 -6.34 6.48
N ILE A 71 8.47 -5.39 6.54
CA ILE A 71 8.39 -4.25 5.61
C ILE A 71 8.42 -2.94 6.38
N ASN A 72 9.08 -1.92 5.82
CA ASN A 72 9.10 -0.57 6.40
C ASN A 72 8.07 0.34 5.69
N TYR A 73 6.81 0.23 6.09
CA TYR A 73 5.71 1.00 5.49
C TYR A 73 5.60 2.46 6.00
N MET A 74 6.28 2.79 7.11
CA MET A 74 6.28 4.14 7.68
C MET A 74 7.33 5.07 7.03
N ALA A 75 8.37 4.52 6.40
CA ALA A 75 9.34 5.33 5.66
C ALA A 75 8.68 6.13 4.50
N GLN A 76 7.65 5.56 3.85
CA GLN A 76 6.91 6.28 2.79
C GLN A 76 6.14 7.50 3.33
N ALA A 77 5.62 7.43 4.56
CA ALA A 77 4.91 8.53 5.20
C ALA A 77 5.80 9.76 5.39
N GLN A 78 7.07 9.53 5.74
CA GLN A 78 8.06 10.58 6.00
C GLN A 78 8.51 11.26 4.70
N ASN A 79 8.73 10.49 3.63
CA ASN A 79 9.11 11.04 2.31
C ASN A 79 8.03 11.96 1.72
N ASN A 80 6.74 11.61 1.84
CA ASN A 80 5.66 12.46 1.33
C ASN A 80 5.52 13.79 2.09
N GLN A 81 5.92 13.85 3.37
CA GLN A 81 5.90 15.08 4.17
C GLN A 81 7.07 16.02 3.83
N GLN A 82 8.21 15.49 3.38
CA GLN A 82 9.36 16.31 2.95
C GLN A 82 9.13 16.93 1.57
N ALA A 83 8.60 16.15 0.61
CA ALA A 83 8.33 16.64 -0.74
C ALA A 83 7.30 17.79 -0.77
N SER A 84 6.31 17.78 0.13
CA SER A 84 5.29 18.83 0.24
C SER A 84 5.78 20.13 0.89
N GLN A 85 6.86 20.10 1.67
CA GLN A 85 7.46 21.31 2.25
C GLN A 85 8.36 22.06 1.26
N GLN A 86 8.97 21.36 0.31
CA GLN A 86 9.86 21.98 -0.69
C GLN A 86 9.10 22.74 -1.79
N SER A 87 7.89 22.31 -2.16
CA SER A 87 7.05 23.02 -3.14
C SER A 87 6.52 24.37 -2.64
N ASN A 88 6.37 24.56 -1.32
CA ASN A 88 5.90 25.84 -0.76
C ASN A 88 6.98 26.93 -0.70
N ASN A 89 8.27 26.57 -0.75
CA ASN A 89 9.36 27.55 -0.63
C ASN A 89 9.72 28.25 -1.96
N ASN A 90 9.20 27.79 -3.11
CA ASN A 90 9.58 28.32 -4.43
C ASN A 90 8.57 29.31 -5.04
N GLN A 91 7.44 29.62 -4.39
CA GLN A 91 6.45 30.59 -4.91
C GLN A 91 6.68 32.04 -4.45
N GLY A 92 7.79 32.34 -3.77
CA GLY A 92 8.06 33.66 -3.19
C GLY A 92 9.05 34.57 -3.93
N GLN A 93 9.56 34.20 -5.12
CA GLN A 93 10.65 34.95 -5.79
C GLN A 93 10.34 35.50 -7.19
N GLU A 94 9.11 35.44 -7.68
CA GLU A 94 8.71 36.13 -8.92
C GLU A 94 7.80 37.34 -8.59
N THR A 95 8.41 38.48 -8.25
CA THR A 95 7.90 39.84 -8.56
C THR A 95 8.83 40.88 -7.93
N LYS A 96 9.84 41.31 -8.69
CA LYS A 96 10.20 42.72 -8.97
C LYS A 96 11.49 42.79 -9.78
#